data_AF-A0A2L2YDT4-F1
#
_entry.id   AF-A0A2L2YDT4-F1
#
_cell.length_a   1.000
_cell.length_b   1.000
_cell.length_c   1.000
_cell.angle_alpha   90.00
_cell.angle_beta   90.00
_cell.angle_gamma   90.00
#
_symmetry.space_group_name_H-M   'P 1'
#
loop_
_entity.id
_entity.type
_entity.pdbx_description
1 polymer ?
#
loop_
_entity_poly.entity_id
_entity_poly.type
_entity_poly.pdbx_seq_one_letter_code
_entity_poly.pdbx_strand_id
1 'polypeptide(L)'
;LFIAKSLLPLLSTACSQALADVTGEEIDYCELFVILAGDFNVNFSLPEAETLLTFLKDKFGLEMINGKNDPTTKGVTIDAVFARNIKK
;
A
#
# COMPACT_ATOMS: atom_id res chain seq x y z
N LEU A 1 10.74 -3.99 -10.39
CA LEU A 1 11.92 -4.03 -9.51
C LEU A 1 12.10 -2.76 -8.65
N PHE A 2 11.76 -1.56 -9.14
CA PHE A 2 11.94 -0.29 -8.41
C PHE A 2 11.00 -0.14 -7.19
N ILE A 3 9.70 -0.41 -7.37
CA ILE A 3 8.69 -0.30 -6.30
C ILE A 3 9.03 -1.24 -5.13
N ALA A 4 9.47 -2.47 -5.41
CA ALA A 4 9.80 -3.43 -4.36
C ALA A 4 10.88 -2.91 -3.41
N LYS A 5 11.98 -2.34 -3.92
CA LYS A 5 13.05 -1.75 -3.08
C LYS A 5 12.60 -0.51 -2.33
N SER A 6 11.83 0.37 -2.97
CA SER A 6 11.34 1.61 -2.33
C SER A 6 10.33 1.36 -1.20
N LEU A 7 9.60 0.24 -1.25
CA LEU A 7 8.62 -0.12 -0.22
C LEU A 7 9.18 -1.06 0.86
N LEU A 8 10.44 -1.50 0.77
CA LEU A 8 11.10 -2.35 1.79
C LEU A 8 11.02 -1.77 3.22
N PRO A 9 11.27 -0.46 3.44
CA PRO A 9 11.14 0.15 4.77
C PRO A 9 9.69 0.21 5.27
N LEU A 10 8.74 -0.08 4.39
CA LEU A 10 7.31 -0.03 4.64
C LEU A 10 6.70 -1.41 4.89
N LEU A 11 7.49 -2.48 4.97
CA LEU A 11 6.99 -3.79 5.35
C LEU A 11 6.46 -3.75 6.80
N SER A 12 5.55 -4.66 7.18
CA SER A 12 5.13 -4.80 8.59
C SER A 12 6.30 -5.29 9.46
N THR A 13 6.24 -5.10 10.79
CA THR A 13 7.31 -5.56 11.71
C THR A 13 7.64 -7.05 11.53
N ALA A 14 6.60 -7.89 11.40
CA ALA A 14 6.77 -9.32 11.17
C ALA A 14 7.42 -9.61 9.80
N CYS A 15 7.11 -8.82 8.79
CA CYS A 15 7.66 -8.98 7.46
C CYS A 15 9.09 -8.41 7.34
N SER A 16 9.40 -7.32 8.07
CA SER A 16 10.76 -6.79 8.21
C SER A 16 11.66 -7.79 8.92
N GLN A 17 11.19 -8.42 10.01
CA GLN A 17 11.96 -9.44 10.72
C GLN A 17 12.21 -10.67 9.84
N ALA A 18 11.17 -11.21 9.20
CA ALA A 18 11.32 -12.36 8.31
C ALA A 18 12.25 -12.05 7.12
N LEU A 19 12.27 -10.81 6.64
CA LEU A 19 13.15 -10.41 5.56
C LEU A 19 14.58 -10.16 6.04
N ALA A 20 14.77 -9.63 7.25
CA ALA A 20 16.08 -9.53 7.89
C ALA A 20 16.71 -10.92 8.09
N ASP A 21 15.90 -11.90 8.50
CA ASP A 21 16.34 -13.29 8.67
C ASP A 21 16.83 -13.93 7.35
N VAL A 22 16.28 -13.51 6.21
CA VAL A 22 16.66 -14.01 4.87
C VAL A 22 17.83 -13.24 4.26
N THR A 23 17.88 -11.92 4.47
CA THR A 23 18.85 -11.03 3.81
C THR A 23 20.09 -10.77 4.64
N GLY A 24 20.03 -11.00 5.96
CA GLY A 24 21.10 -10.64 6.91
C GLY A 24 21.21 -9.12 7.16
N GLU A 25 20.34 -8.31 6.57
CA GLU A 25 20.29 -6.87 6.75
C GLU A 25 19.18 -6.51 7.73
N GLU A 26 19.51 -5.69 8.73
CA GLU A 26 18.51 -5.16 9.66
C GLU A 26 17.62 -4.14 8.92
N ILE A 27 16.35 -4.50 8.72
CA ILE A 27 15.37 -3.62 8.07
C ILE A 27 14.58 -2.93 9.17
N ASP A 28 14.89 -1.65 9.40
CA ASP A 28 14.16 -0.84 10.36
C ASP A 28 12.69 -0.72 9.94
N TYR A 29 11.80 -1.25 10.78
CA TYR A 29 10.37 -1.16 10.58
C TYR A 29 9.92 0.27 10.84
N CYS A 30 9.47 0.97 9.80
CA CYS A 30 9.04 2.34 9.96
C CYS A 30 7.58 2.42 10.43
N GLU A 31 7.35 2.60 11.73
CA GLU A 31 6.03 2.99 12.30
C GLU A 31 5.53 4.36 11.79
N LEU A 32 6.33 5.06 11.00
CA LEU A 32 5.97 6.33 10.39
C LEU A 32 4.65 6.25 9.62
N PHE A 33 3.94 7.37 9.66
CA PHE A 33 2.81 7.64 8.79
C PHE A 33 3.28 7.51 7.34
N VAL A 34 2.64 6.61 6.59
CA VAL A 34 2.93 6.42 5.16
C VAL A 34 1.72 6.85 4.37
N ILE A 35 1.96 7.60 3.31
CA ILE A 35 0.98 7.93 2.29
C ILE A 35 1.52 7.42 0.96
N LEU A 36 0.74 6.59 0.28
CA LEU A 36 0.96 6.19 -1.10
C LEU A 36 -0.19 6.75 -1.92
N ALA A 37 0.09 7.75 -2.74
CA ALA A 37 -0.92 8.44 -3.53
C ALA A 37 -0.47 8.57 -4.99
N GLY A 38 -1.42 8.44 -5.90
CA GLY A 38 -1.17 8.63 -7.33
C GLY A 38 -2.27 8.04 -8.21
N ASP A 39 -2.01 8.05 -9.51
CA ASP A 39 -2.78 7.33 -10.51
C ASP A 39 -2.22 5.90 -10.62
N PHE A 40 -3.05 4.91 -10.27
CA PHE A 40 -2.68 3.50 -10.31
C PHE A 40 -3.05 2.83 -11.63
N ASN A 41 -3.82 3.52 -12.48
CA ASN A 41 -4.40 2.97 -13.71
C ASN A 41 -5.15 1.64 -13.48
N VAL A 42 -5.68 1.45 -12.27
CA VAL A 42 -6.50 0.32 -11.82
C VAL A 42 -7.83 0.88 -11.36
N ASN A 43 -8.94 0.37 -11.90
CA ASN A 43 -10.25 0.85 -11.50
C ASN A 43 -10.70 0.22 -10.17
N PHE A 44 -10.57 0.97 -9.07
CA PHE A 44 -10.89 0.53 -7.71
C PHE A 44 -12.38 0.30 -7.44
N SER A 45 -13.27 0.74 -8.34
CA SER A 45 -14.71 0.44 -8.26
C SER A 45 -15.06 -0.98 -8.69
N LEU A 46 -14.13 -1.71 -9.33
CA LEU A 46 -14.37 -3.05 -9.85
C LEU A 46 -13.79 -4.15 -8.92
N PRO A 47 -14.35 -5.36 -8.92
CA PRO A 47 -13.88 -6.48 -8.08
C PRO A 47 -12.41 -6.87 -8.31
N GLU A 48 -11.88 -6.65 -9.52
CA GLU A 48 -10.51 -6.99 -9.89
C GLU A 48 -9.47 -6.22 -9.05
N ALA A 49 -9.83 -5.03 -8.56
CA ALA A 49 -8.95 -4.24 -7.71
C ALA A 49 -8.75 -4.83 -6.31
N GLU A 50 -9.62 -5.76 -5.85
CA GLU A 50 -9.54 -6.32 -4.51
C GLU A 50 -8.22 -7.07 -4.24
N THR A 51 -7.62 -7.64 -5.28
CA THR A 51 -6.30 -8.29 -5.15
C THR A 51 -5.22 -7.28 -4.72
N LEU A 52 -5.23 -6.08 -5.32
CA LEU A 52 -4.28 -5.02 -4.97
C LEU A 52 -4.60 -4.41 -3.60
N LEU A 53 -5.88 -4.19 -3.30
CA LEU A 53 -6.33 -3.68 -2.00
C LEU A 53 -5.91 -4.61 -0.86
N THR A 54 -6.16 -5.92 -1.01
CA THR A 54 -5.79 -6.95 -0.04
C THR A 54 -4.27 -7.02 0.12
N PHE A 55 -3.53 -7.01 -0.99
CA PHE A 55 -2.07 -7.02 -0.94
C PHE A 55 -1.48 -5.82 -0.19
N LEU A 56 -1.96 -4.60 -0.49
CA LEU A 56 -1.48 -3.37 0.17
C LEU A 56 -1.81 -3.36 1.66
N LYS A 57 -3.01 -3.82 2.03
CA LYS A 57 -3.42 -3.96 3.42
C LYS A 57 -2.57 -4.99 4.17
N ASP A 58 -2.48 -6.21 3.65
CA ASP A 58 -1.86 -7.33 4.36
C ASP A 58 -0.34 -7.21 4.46
N LYS A 59 0.32 -6.64 3.44
CA LYS A 59 1.79 -6.54 3.40
C LYS A 59 2.33 -5.23 3.97
N PHE A 60 1.61 -4.14 3.78
CA PHE A 60 2.11 -2.80 4.13
C PHE A 60 1.24 -2.07 5.17
N GLY A 61 0.11 -2.66 5.58
CA GLY A 61 -0.86 -2.00 6.47
C GLY A 61 -1.54 -0.79 5.83
N LEU A 62 -1.46 -0.68 4.49
CA LEU A 62 -1.95 0.47 3.75
C LEU A 62 -3.42 0.29 3.40
N GLU A 63 -4.27 1.16 3.94
CA GLU A 63 -5.70 1.18 3.64
C GLU A 63 -6.05 2.35 2.73
N MET A 64 -6.96 2.10 1.80
CA MET A 64 -7.50 3.16 0.95
C MET A 64 -8.31 4.16 1.81
N ILE A 65 -7.99 5.45 1.64
CA ILE A 65 -8.66 6.54 2.36
C ILE A 65 -9.81 7.10 1.53
N ASN A 66 -9.63 7.29 0.22
CA ASN A 66 -10.71 7.76 -0.64
C ASN A 66 -11.74 6.66 -0.92
N GLY A 67 -12.98 7.05 -1.20
CA GLY A 67 -14.05 6.11 -1.48
C GLY A 67 -13.79 5.36 -2.78
N LYS A 68 -13.78 4.02 -2.75
CA LYS A 68 -13.55 3.21 -3.95
C LYS A 68 -14.61 3.41 -5.05
N ASN A 69 -15.80 3.86 -4.64
CA ASN A 69 -16.93 4.13 -5.52
C ASN A 69 -17.08 5.62 -5.88
N ASP A 70 -16.15 6.48 -5.41
CA ASP A 70 -16.15 7.91 -5.73
C ASP A 70 -15.23 8.14 -6.93
N PRO A 71 -15.78 8.41 -8.14
CA PRO A 71 -14.99 8.49 -9.34
C PRO A 71 -13.98 9.64 -9.28
N THR A 72 -12.73 9.33 -9.60
CA THR A 72 -11.64 10.31 -9.62
C THR A 72 -11.36 10.83 -11.02
N THR A 73 -11.59 10.01 -12.04
CA THR A 73 -11.40 10.38 -13.45
C THR A 73 -12.51 9.79 -14.32
N LYS A 74 -13.27 10.63 -15.04
CA LYS A 74 -14.25 10.20 -16.09
C LYS A 74 -15.17 9.01 -15.73
N GLY A 75 -15.64 8.94 -14.48
CA GLY A 75 -16.54 7.86 -14.04
C GLY A 75 -15.85 6.57 -13.59
N VAL A 76 -14.52 6.54 -13.56
CA VAL A 76 -13.72 5.45 -12.95
C VAL A 76 -12.90 5.98 -11.77
N THR A 77 -12.54 5.07 -10.87
CA THR A 77 -11.72 5.37 -9.70
C THR A 77 -10.33 4.82 -9.92
N ILE A 78 -9.41 5.60 -10.50
CA ILE A 78 -8.03 5.16 -10.81
C ILE A 78 -6.97 5.89 -9.98
N ASP A 79 -7.27 7.12 -9.57
CA ASP A 79 -6.52 7.82 -8.54
C ASP A 79 -6.89 7.27 -7.15
N ALA A 80 -5.89 6.95 -6.35
CA ALA A 80 -6.09 6.48 -4.99
C ALA A 80 -5.08 7.06 -4.01
N VAL A 81 -5.51 7.17 -2.76
CA VAL A 81 -4.68 7.53 -1.62
C VAL A 81 -4.79 6.40 -0.61
N PHE A 82 -3.66 5.74 -0.35
CA PHE A 82 -3.52 4.75 0.69
C PHE A 82 -2.71 5.33 1.84
N ALA A 83 -3.10 5.01 3.07
CA ALA A 83 -2.26 5.32 4.21
C ALA A 83 -2.29 4.25 5.30
N ARG A 84 -1.31 4.35 6.19
CA ARG A 84 -1.28 3.61 7.45
C ARG A 84 -0.96 4.55 8.59
N ASN A 85 -1.41 4.19 9.78
CA ASN A 85 -1.21 4.94 11.02
C ASN A 85 -1.82 6.36 11.02
N ILE A 86 -2.49 6.80 9.95
CA ILE A 86 -3.26 8.05 9.91
C ILE A 86 -4.69 7.78 10.41
N LYS A 87 -5.19 8.59 11.35
CA LYS A 87 -6.60 8.54 11.74
C LYS A 87 -7.46 9.04 10.56
N LYS A 88 -8.42 8.21 10.13
CA LYS A 88 -9.47 8.59 9.18
C LYS A 88 -10.36 9.70 9.74
#